data_AF-A0A191V9T3-F1
#
_entry.id   AF-A0A191V9T3-F1
#
_cell.length_a   1.000
_cell.length_b   1.000
_cell.length_c   1.000
_cell.angle_alpha   90.00
_cell.angle_beta   90.00
_cell.angle_gamma   90.00
#
_symmetry.space_group_name_H-M   'P 1'
#
loop_
_entity.id
_entity.type
_entity.pdbx_description
1 polymer ?
#
loop_
_entity_poly.entity_id
_entity_poly.type
_entity_poly.pdbx_seq_one_letter_code
_entity_poly.pdbx_strand_id
1 'polypeptide(L)'
;MKHARDYVPKQGTTTSGAQDAGFATEWHLEAAGRPRLTIHDTRWDGGERDVVLQQGALLPKMPAGLANLHGRHRAGITEVSTERRRITAFLSLPQPDGRPKQKRALTTAQLAQGCGAPLLCRLVARAGVSLSPSFDPADPQDTERFQHAIVFEDEDRETPVVAYVLTRLMPTLRQTGWTGDT
;
A
#
# COMPACT_ATOMS: atom_id res chain seq x y z
N MET A 1 -9.59 -10.75 -3.81
CA MET A 1 -8.20 -11.26 -3.82
C MET A 1 -8.27 -12.74 -3.46
N LYS A 2 -7.64 -13.63 -4.24
CA LYS A 2 -7.53 -15.05 -3.88
C LYS A 2 -6.25 -15.25 -3.08
N HIS A 3 -6.32 -16.01 -1.98
CA HIS A 3 -5.20 -16.29 -1.09
C HIS A 3 -4.56 -17.62 -1.48
N ALA A 4 -3.35 -17.61 -2.05
CA ALA A 4 -2.45 -18.76 -2.04
C ALA A 4 -1.33 -18.42 -1.04
N ARG A 5 -1.19 -19.21 0.02
CA ARG A 5 -0.19 -18.96 1.09
C ARG A 5 1.17 -19.50 0.63
N ASP A 6 1.88 -18.72 -0.15
CA ASP A 6 3.29 -18.95 -0.40
C ASP A 6 4.10 -18.03 0.51
N TYR A 7 4.81 -18.63 1.47
CA TYR A 7 5.82 -17.95 2.26
C TYR A 7 7.12 -17.94 1.45
N VAL A 8 7.54 -16.77 1.02
CA VAL A 8 8.73 -16.60 0.18
C VAL A 8 9.88 -16.10 1.06
N PRO A 9 10.97 -16.88 1.24
CA PRO A 9 12.15 -16.41 1.94
C PRO A 9 12.69 -15.13 1.30
N LYS A 10 13.14 -14.20 2.13
CA LYS A 10 13.67 -12.90 1.73
C LYS A 10 15.02 -12.66 2.38
N GLN A 11 15.90 -12.02 1.62
CA GLN A 11 17.09 -11.35 2.11
C GLN A 11 17.16 -9.97 1.45
N GLY A 12 17.59 -8.96 2.21
CA GLY A 12 17.85 -7.64 1.66
C GLY A 12 17.79 -6.53 2.71
N THR A 13 17.70 -5.30 2.22
CA THR A 13 17.63 -4.12 3.08
C THR A 13 16.22 -3.91 3.62
N THR A 14 16.06 -3.66 4.92
CA THR A 14 14.81 -3.27 5.59
C THR A 14 14.45 -1.79 5.34
N THR A 15 13.38 -1.27 5.96
CA THR A 15 13.01 0.15 5.82
C THR A 15 13.93 1.09 6.58
N SER A 16 14.59 0.62 7.65
CA SER A 16 15.60 1.38 8.39
C SER A 16 16.96 1.43 7.69
N GLY A 17 17.19 0.57 6.69
CA GLY A 17 18.46 0.47 5.98
C GLY A 17 19.36 -0.69 6.42
N ALA A 18 18.92 -1.51 7.39
CA ALA A 18 19.66 -2.69 7.83
C ALA A 18 19.57 -3.82 6.80
N GLN A 19 20.64 -4.63 6.64
CA GLN A 19 20.54 -5.91 5.94
C GLN A 19 19.90 -6.93 6.89
N ASP A 20 18.90 -7.66 6.42
CA ASP A 20 18.18 -8.64 7.21
C ASP A 20 17.64 -9.79 6.34
N ALA A 21 17.23 -10.86 7.01
CA ALA A 21 16.47 -11.96 6.45
C ALA A 21 15.02 -11.93 6.95
N GLY A 22 14.16 -12.70 6.30
CA GLY A 22 12.77 -12.83 6.72
C GLY A 22 11.92 -13.57 5.72
N PHE A 23 10.60 -13.38 5.82
CA PHE A 23 9.63 -14.04 4.96
C PHE A 23 8.58 -13.07 4.47
N ALA A 24 8.29 -13.14 3.17
CA ALA A 24 7.18 -12.43 2.57
C ALA A 24 5.96 -13.33 2.45
N THR A 25 4.81 -12.83 2.88
CA THR A 25 3.52 -13.35 2.40
C THR A 25 3.25 -12.72 1.03
N GLU A 26 3.03 -13.56 0.02
CA GLU A 26 2.76 -13.11 -1.34
C GLU A 26 1.26 -12.81 -1.54
N TRP A 27 0.97 -11.67 -2.18
CA TRP A 27 -0.38 -11.22 -2.51
C TRP A 27 -0.47 -10.88 -3.99
N HIS A 28 -1.58 -11.24 -4.63
CA HIS A 28 -1.83 -10.93 -6.03
C HIS A 28 -2.94 -9.91 -6.19
N LEU A 29 -2.64 -8.85 -6.92
CA LEU A 29 -3.62 -7.92 -7.45
C LEU A 29 -3.86 -8.24 -8.92
N GLU A 30 -5.10 -8.60 -9.24
CA GLU A 30 -5.53 -9.01 -10.57
C GLU A 30 -6.52 -8.00 -11.13
N ALA A 31 -6.37 -7.67 -12.41
CA ALA A 31 -7.33 -6.89 -13.19
C ALA A 31 -7.60 -7.63 -14.50
N ALA A 32 -8.85 -7.58 -14.97
CA ALA A 32 -9.27 -8.31 -16.16
C ALA A 32 -8.39 -7.96 -17.38
N GLY A 33 -7.88 -8.98 -18.07
CA GLY A 33 -7.01 -8.80 -19.23
C GLY A 33 -5.64 -8.18 -18.95
N ARG A 34 -5.24 -8.03 -17.67
CA ARG A 34 -3.93 -7.47 -17.28
C ARG A 34 -3.05 -8.53 -16.61
N PRO A 35 -1.73 -8.45 -16.79
CA PRO A 35 -0.79 -9.21 -15.96
C PRO A 35 -1.01 -8.98 -14.47
N ARG A 36 -0.91 -10.05 -13.68
CA ARG A 36 -0.99 -9.97 -12.21
C ARG A 36 0.14 -9.10 -11.65
N LEU A 37 -0.16 -8.34 -10.61
CA LEU A 37 0.83 -7.61 -9.82
C LEU A 37 1.06 -8.33 -8.50
N THR A 38 2.32 -8.55 -8.17
CA THR A 38 2.73 -9.26 -6.95
C THR A 38 3.12 -8.27 -5.86
N ILE A 39 2.53 -8.38 -4.69
CA ILE A 39 2.81 -7.56 -3.52
C ILE A 39 3.36 -8.46 -2.42
N HIS A 40 4.45 -8.04 -1.79
CA HIS A 40 5.03 -8.73 -0.65
C HIS A 40 4.70 -7.95 0.62
N ASP A 41 4.12 -8.64 1.59
CA ASP A 41 4.07 -8.21 3.00
C ASP A 41 5.16 -9.00 3.74
N THR A 42 6.30 -8.35 3.98
CA THR A 42 7.51 -8.96 4.53
C THR A 42 7.58 -8.72 6.02
N ARG A 43 7.77 -9.81 6.79
CA ARG A 43 8.22 -9.75 8.17
C ARG A 43 9.71 -10.10 8.19
N TRP A 44 10.52 -9.19 8.71
CA TRP A 44 11.96 -9.35 8.86
C TRP A 44 12.28 -9.94 10.23
N ASP A 45 13.39 -10.68 10.33
CA ASP A 45 13.79 -11.38 11.55
C ASP A 45 14.16 -10.39 12.67
N GLY A 46 14.65 -9.19 12.32
CA GLY A 46 14.88 -8.07 13.22
C GLY A 46 13.61 -7.37 13.72
N GLY A 47 12.43 -7.85 13.36
CA GLY A 47 11.12 -7.35 13.82
C GLY A 47 10.51 -6.24 12.97
N GLU A 48 11.23 -5.71 11.97
CA GLU A 48 10.65 -4.81 10.99
C GLU A 48 9.60 -5.52 10.13
N ARG A 49 8.60 -4.77 9.65
CA ARG A 49 7.61 -5.26 8.68
C ARG A 49 7.39 -4.22 7.61
N ASP A 50 7.29 -4.64 6.36
CA ASP A 50 7.02 -3.73 5.24
C ASP A 50 6.16 -4.35 4.15
N VAL A 51 5.54 -3.47 3.35
CA VAL A 51 4.77 -3.85 2.16
C VAL A 51 5.36 -3.19 0.93
N VAL A 52 5.52 -3.96 -0.15
CA VAL A 52 6.07 -3.46 -1.42
C VAL A 52 5.49 -4.18 -2.63
N LEU A 53 5.29 -3.45 -3.73
CA LEU A 53 5.10 -4.03 -5.06
C LEU A 53 6.39 -4.72 -5.48
N GLN A 54 6.38 -6.04 -5.52
CA GLN A 54 7.59 -6.85 -5.71
C GLN A 54 8.18 -6.63 -7.09
N GLN A 55 9.49 -6.38 -7.15
CA GLN A 55 10.23 -6.34 -8.39
C GLN A 55 10.62 -7.77 -8.82
N GLY A 56 10.02 -8.25 -9.91
CA GLY A 56 10.43 -9.50 -10.55
C GLY A 56 11.68 -9.32 -11.41
N ALA A 57 12.33 -10.43 -11.78
CA ALA A 57 13.49 -10.41 -12.68
C ALA A 57 13.13 -9.87 -14.08
N LEU A 58 11.91 -10.16 -14.54
CA LEU A 58 11.34 -9.64 -15.78
C LEU A 58 9.95 -9.11 -15.48
N LEU A 59 9.70 -7.85 -15.84
CA LEU A 59 8.38 -7.25 -15.75
C LEU A 59 7.62 -7.49 -17.07
N PRO A 60 6.33 -7.85 -17.03
CA PRO A 60 5.53 -7.93 -18.24
C PRO A 60 5.35 -6.54 -18.87
N LYS A 61 4.93 -6.50 -20.14
CA LYS A 61 4.64 -5.23 -20.82
C LYS A 61 3.55 -4.47 -20.06
N MET A 62 3.87 -3.28 -19.58
CA MET A 62 2.98 -2.40 -18.81
C MET A 62 3.36 -0.92 -19.01
N PRO A 63 2.48 0.02 -18.66
CA PRO A 63 2.78 1.45 -18.65
C PRO A 63 4.01 1.78 -17.79
N ALA A 64 4.83 2.72 -18.27
CA ALA A 64 6.08 3.10 -17.59
C ALA A 64 5.88 3.54 -16.13
N GLY A 65 4.80 4.28 -15.85
CA GLY A 65 4.47 4.70 -14.48
C GLY A 65 4.23 3.53 -13.53
N LEU A 66 3.65 2.43 -14.01
CA LEU A 66 3.44 1.22 -13.22
C LEU A 66 4.74 0.43 -13.07
N ALA A 67 5.50 0.27 -14.16
CA ALA A 67 6.81 -0.39 -14.12
C ALA A 67 7.74 0.29 -13.10
N ASN A 68 7.73 1.61 -13.04
CA ASN A 68 8.55 2.40 -12.12
C ASN A 68 8.15 2.28 -10.65
N LEU A 69 6.96 1.76 -10.32
CA LEU A 69 6.56 1.51 -8.93
C LEU A 69 7.18 0.24 -8.34
N HIS A 70 7.58 -0.73 -9.17
CA HIS A 70 8.14 -1.99 -8.69
C HIS A 70 9.42 -1.74 -7.88
N GLY A 71 9.49 -2.34 -6.68
CA GLY A 71 10.61 -2.15 -5.75
C GLY A 71 10.69 -0.75 -5.13
N ARG A 72 9.75 0.16 -5.42
CA ARG A 72 9.69 1.52 -4.88
C ARG A 72 8.54 1.70 -3.90
N HIS A 73 8.57 2.82 -3.19
CA HIS A 73 7.54 3.24 -2.22
C HIS A 73 7.18 2.16 -1.20
N ARG A 74 8.16 1.34 -0.82
CA ARG A 74 8.07 0.41 0.29
C ARG A 74 7.47 1.12 1.50
N ALA A 75 6.45 0.52 2.09
CA ALA A 75 5.74 1.08 3.22
C ALA A 75 6.08 0.30 4.48
N GLY A 76 6.85 0.93 5.36
CA GLY A 76 7.09 0.37 6.70
C GLY A 76 5.81 0.33 7.51
N ILE A 77 5.66 -0.75 8.26
CA ILE A 77 4.62 -0.94 9.26
C ILE A 77 5.28 -0.72 10.62
N THR A 78 4.74 0.23 11.38
CA THR A 78 5.31 0.65 12.66
C THR A 78 4.41 0.23 13.80
N GLU A 79 5.02 -0.08 14.94
CA GLU A 79 4.29 -0.39 16.17
C GLU A 79 3.55 0.85 16.69
N VAL A 80 2.32 0.64 17.16
CA VAL A 80 1.54 1.59 17.96
C VAL A 80 1.45 1.11 19.40
N SER A 81 1.19 -0.19 19.58
CA SER A 81 1.27 -0.95 20.82
C SER A 81 1.60 -2.40 20.51
N THR A 82 1.76 -3.26 21.52
CA THR A 82 2.03 -4.71 21.34
C THR A 82 1.11 -5.37 20.32
N GLU A 83 -0.18 -5.05 20.34
CA GLU A 83 -1.23 -5.65 19.50
C GLU A 83 -1.59 -4.79 18.28
N ARG A 84 -1.11 -3.54 18.20
CA ARG A 84 -1.54 -2.58 17.17
C ARG A 84 -0.37 -2.11 16.33
N ARG A 85 -0.61 -2.05 15.02
CA ARG A 85 0.33 -1.56 14.02
C ARG A 85 -0.28 -0.42 13.24
N ARG A 86 0.57 0.37 12.59
CA ARG A 86 0.15 1.39 11.65
C ARG A 86 0.99 1.41 10.39
N ILE A 87 0.34 1.77 9.28
CA ILE A 87 0.97 2.13 8.02
C ILE A 87 0.61 3.59 7.71
N THR A 88 1.61 4.45 7.50
CA THR A 88 1.35 5.84 7.08
C THR A 88 0.55 5.83 5.77
N ALA A 89 -0.48 6.65 5.63
CA ALA A 89 -1.28 6.74 4.41
C ALA A 89 -0.85 7.98 3.62
N PHE A 90 0.03 7.78 2.63
CA PHE A 90 0.46 8.82 1.70
C PHE A 90 0.17 8.39 0.27
N LEU A 91 -0.14 9.35 -0.60
CA LEU A 91 -0.37 9.06 -2.00
C LEU A 91 0.94 9.00 -2.77
N SER A 92 1.12 7.93 -3.56
CA SER A 92 2.15 7.85 -4.60
C SER A 92 1.55 8.35 -5.90
N LEU A 93 1.76 9.65 -6.20
CA LEU A 93 1.14 10.31 -7.34
C LEU A 93 2.02 10.14 -8.58
N PRO A 94 1.50 9.59 -9.69
CA PRO A 94 2.28 9.48 -10.91
C PRO A 94 2.67 10.86 -11.45
N GLN A 95 3.80 10.94 -12.14
CA GLN A 95 4.35 12.17 -12.71
C GLN A 95 4.64 11.95 -14.21
N PRO A 96 4.72 13.04 -15.02
CA PRO A 96 5.00 12.93 -16.46
C PRO A 96 6.33 12.24 -16.79
N ASP A 97 7.34 12.36 -15.93
CA ASP A 97 8.65 11.70 -16.06
C ASP A 97 8.61 10.20 -15.64
N GLY A 98 7.45 9.71 -15.24
CA GLY A 98 7.23 8.36 -14.75
C GLY A 98 7.72 8.11 -13.32
N ARG A 99 8.31 9.10 -12.63
CA ARG A 99 8.77 8.96 -11.24
C ARG A 99 7.68 9.41 -10.27
N PRO A 100 7.00 8.48 -9.57
CA PRO A 100 5.97 8.85 -8.61
C PRO A 100 6.45 9.81 -7.50
N LYS A 101 5.66 10.85 -7.24
CA LYS A 101 5.84 11.81 -6.15
C LYS A 101 5.05 11.37 -4.92
N GLN A 102 5.69 11.36 -3.76
CA GLN A 102 5.01 11.10 -2.50
C GLN A 102 4.30 12.36 -2.01
N LYS A 103 2.99 12.27 -1.73
CA LYS A 103 2.22 13.32 -1.06
C LYS A 103 1.74 12.82 0.30
N ARG A 104 2.38 13.32 1.37
CA ARG A 104 2.18 12.85 2.76
C ARG A 104 1.25 13.74 3.58
N ALA A 105 1.34 15.05 3.42
CA ALA A 105 0.43 16.00 4.05
C ALA A 105 -0.81 16.17 3.17
N LEU A 106 -1.91 15.57 3.59
CA LEU A 106 -3.17 15.51 2.85
C LEU A 106 -4.30 15.98 3.75
N THR A 107 -5.35 16.54 3.15
CA THR A 107 -6.67 16.60 3.78
C THR A 107 -7.31 15.22 3.69
N THR A 108 -8.32 14.91 4.52
CA THR A 108 -9.05 13.64 4.38
C THR A 108 -9.72 13.55 3.01
N ALA A 109 -10.22 14.67 2.46
CA ALA A 109 -10.80 14.74 1.13
C ALA A 109 -9.79 14.37 0.04
N GLN A 110 -8.57 14.91 0.11
CA GLN A 110 -7.51 14.59 -0.84
C GLN A 110 -7.07 13.11 -0.76
N LEU A 111 -6.98 12.56 0.45
CA LEU A 111 -6.68 11.14 0.64
C LEU A 111 -7.81 10.26 0.06
N ALA A 112 -9.06 10.56 0.40
CA ALA A 112 -10.24 9.84 -0.07
C ALA A 112 -10.36 9.88 -1.60
N GLN A 113 -10.15 11.05 -2.22
CA GLN A 113 -10.13 11.18 -3.68
C GLN A 113 -9.04 10.30 -4.32
N GLY A 114 -7.81 10.38 -3.80
CA GLY A 114 -6.68 9.62 -4.34
C GLY A 114 -6.85 8.10 -4.21
N CYS A 115 -7.34 7.63 -3.07
CA CYS A 115 -7.64 6.22 -2.81
C CYS A 115 -8.92 5.74 -3.52
N GLY A 116 -9.83 6.66 -3.81
CA GLY A 116 -11.24 6.40 -4.15
C GLY A 116 -12.06 6.21 -2.88
N ALA A 117 -12.93 7.17 -2.58
CA ALA A 117 -13.64 7.26 -1.31
C ALA A 117 -14.38 5.94 -0.94
N PRO A 118 -15.13 5.28 -1.85
CA PRO A 118 -15.82 4.04 -1.50
C PRO A 118 -14.90 2.88 -1.10
N LEU A 119 -13.66 2.86 -1.59
CA LEU A 119 -12.68 1.83 -1.21
C LEU A 119 -12.02 2.16 0.13
N LEU A 120 -11.72 3.44 0.38
CA LEU A 120 -11.18 3.89 1.66
C LEU A 120 -12.22 3.67 2.78
N CYS A 121 -13.49 4.02 2.56
CA CYS A 121 -14.57 3.76 3.51
C CYS A 121 -14.69 2.27 3.84
N ARG A 122 -14.64 1.40 2.82
CA ARG A 122 -14.65 -0.06 3.00
C ARG A 122 -13.48 -0.57 3.82
N LEU A 123 -12.28 -0.02 3.63
CA LEU A 123 -11.10 -0.40 4.40
C LEU A 123 -11.26 -0.01 5.88
N VAL A 124 -11.68 1.23 6.17
CA VAL A 124 -11.81 1.69 7.57
C VAL A 124 -13.02 1.10 8.28
N ALA A 125 -14.02 0.61 7.55
CA ALA A 125 -15.18 -0.07 8.13
C ALA A 125 -14.87 -1.50 8.62
N ARG A 126 -13.68 -2.05 8.32
CA ARG A 126 -13.25 -3.35 8.83
C ARG A 126 -13.05 -3.29 10.34
N ALA A 127 -13.42 -4.37 11.03
CA ALA A 127 -13.20 -4.49 12.47
C ALA A 127 -11.72 -4.28 12.82
N GLY A 128 -11.45 -3.53 13.88
CA GLY A 128 -10.09 -3.23 14.34
C GLY A 128 -9.33 -2.21 13.49
N VAL A 129 -9.88 -1.73 12.37
CA VAL A 129 -9.21 -0.76 11.49
C VAL A 129 -9.67 0.66 11.80
N SER A 130 -8.73 1.61 11.86
CA SER A 130 -9.05 3.03 11.98
C SER A 130 -8.13 3.90 11.14
N LEU A 131 -8.62 5.09 10.80
CA LEU A 131 -7.83 6.16 10.21
C LEU A 131 -7.38 7.10 11.33
N SER A 132 -6.10 7.40 11.38
CA SER A 132 -5.51 8.37 12.31
C SER A 132 -4.93 9.53 11.53
N PRO A 133 -5.18 10.79 11.94
CA PRO A 133 -6.19 11.20 12.90
C PRO A 133 -7.61 10.77 12.49
N SER A 134 -8.48 10.61 13.49
CA SER A 134 -9.81 9.99 13.38
C SER A 134 -10.80 10.92 12.69
N PHE A 135 -10.88 10.83 11.36
CA PHE A 135 -11.84 11.56 10.52
C PHE A 135 -12.68 10.61 9.68
N ASP A 136 -13.87 11.05 9.31
CA ASP A 136 -14.78 10.28 8.46
C ASP A 136 -14.38 10.40 6.98
N PRO A 137 -14.00 9.31 6.29
CA PRO A 137 -13.76 9.36 4.85
C PRO A 137 -15.04 9.42 4.01
N ALA A 138 -16.23 9.16 4.57
CA ALA A 138 -17.52 9.32 3.90
C ALA A 138 -18.00 10.78 3.89
N ASP A 139 -17.64 11.55 4.92
CA ASP A 139 -17.76 13.01 4.99
C ASP A 139 -16.37 13.65 5.21
N PRO A 140 -15.50 13.61 4.18
CA PRO A 140 -14.10 13.91 4.36
C PRO A 140 -13.84 15.42 4.45
N GLN A 141 -13.13 15.84 5.50
CA GLN A 141 -12.70 17.22 5.63
C GLN A 141 -11.67 17.66 4.59
N ASP A 142 -11.73 18.93 4.16
CA ASP A 142 -10.84 19.50 3.14
C ASP A 142 -10.00 20.70 3.60
N THR A 143 -10.06 21.07 4.89
CA THR A 143 -9.34 22.24 5.42
C THR A 143 -7.98 21.86 5.99
N GLU A 144 -7.95 20.97 6.98
CA GLU A 144 -6.71 20.64 7.69
C GLU A 144 -5.90 19.57 6.97
N ARG A 145 -4.58 19.77 6.91
CA ARG A 145 -3.63 18.82 6.32
C ARG A 145 -2.78 18.18 7.41
N PHE A 146 -2.60 16.87 7.31
CA PHE A 146 -1.79 16.11 8.25
C PHE A 146 -1.27 14.84 7.58
N GLN A 147 -0.42 14.11 8.31
CA GLN A 147 -0.01 12.78 7.90
C GLN A 147 -1.02 11.77 8.43
N HIS A 148 -1.82 11.20 7.55
CA HIS A 148 -2.70 10.10 7.90
C HIS A 148 -1.92 8.81 8.14
N ALA A 149 -2.49 7.92 8.94
CA ALA A 149 -2.05 6.55 9.13
C ALA A 149 -3.26 5.64 9.25
N ILE A 150 -3.17 4.44 8.70
CA ILE A 150 -4.17 3.39 8.91
C ILE A 150 -3.63 2.50 10.03
N VAL A 151 -4.42 2.35 11.09
CA VAL A 151 -4.09 1.56 12.28
C VAL A 151 -4.91 0.29 12.26
N PHE A 152 -4.29 -0.84 12.58
CA PHE A 152 -4.88 -2.18 12.52
C PHE A 152 -4.23 -3.10 13.57
N GLU A 153 -4.79 -4.29 13.76
CA GLU A 153 -4.23 -5.34 14.63
C GLU A 153 -3.00 -5.98 13.99
N ASP A 154 -1.97 -6.38 14.76
CA ASP A 154 -0.76 -6.96 14.16
C ASP A 154 -1.04 -8.24 13.35
N GLU A 155 -2.00 -9.04 13.80
CA GLU A 155 -2.45 -10.26 13.17
C GLU A 155 -3.18 -10.01 11.84
N ASP A 156 -3.67 -8.78 11.60
CA ASP A 156 -4.30 -8.42 10.33
C ASP A 156 -3.26 -8.36 9.20
N ARG A 157 -3.37 -9.33 8.31
CA ARG A 157 -2.48 -9.49 7.15
C ARG A 157 -3.01 -8.79 5.91
N GLU A 158 -4.31 -8.52 5.84
CA GLU A 158 -4.95 -7.99 4.65
C GLU A 158 -4.97 -6.46 4.65
N THR A 159 -5.33 -5.84 5.77
CA THR A 159 -5.38 -4.37 5.90
C THR A 159 -4.11 -3.65 5.46
N PRO A 160 -2.88 -4.06 5.84
CA PRO A 160 -1.68 -3.38 5.36
C PRO A 160 -1.49 -3.46 3.84
N VAL A 161 -1.86 -4.59 3.23
CA VAL A 161 -1.76 -4.79 1.79
C VAL A 161 -2.80 -3.95 1.06
N VAL A 162 -4.05 -3.95 1.52
CA VAL A 162 -5.12 -3.13 0.93
C VAL A 162 -4.78 -1.65 1.10
N ALA A 163 -4.34 -1.22 2.29
CA ALA A 163 -3.87 0.13 2.55
C ALA A 163 -2.75 0.52 1.57
N TYR A 164 -1.75 -0.34 1.39
CA TYR A 164 -0.66 -0.13 0.43
C TYR A 164 -1.21 0.03 -1.00
N VAL A 165 -2.08 -0.87 -1.46
CA VAL A 165 -2.68 -0.79 -2.80
C VAL A 165 -3.41 0.53 -2.99
N LEU A 166 -4.31 0.89 -2.07
CA LEU A 166 -5.14 2.10 -2.19
C LEU A 166 -4.30 3.38 -2.23
N THR A 167 -3.22 3.43 -1.47
CA THR A 167 -2.45 4.67 -1.29
C THR A 167 -1.24 4.76 -2.24
N ARG A 168 -0.62 3.63 -2.62
CA ARG A 168 0.63 3.61 -3.42
C ARG A 168 0.42 3.17 -4.86
N LEU A 169 -0.55 2.32 -5.13
CA LEU A 169 -0.75 1.76 -6.48
C LEU A 169 -1.94 2.39 -7.18
N MET A 170 -3.07 2.53 -6.48
CA MET A 170 -4.34 2.98 -7.05
C MET A 170 -4.24 4.30 -7.83
N PRO A 171 -3.51 5.34 -7.38
CA PRO A 171 -3.36 6.56 -8.16
C PRO A 171 -2.77 6.32 -9.56
N THR A 172 -1.72 5.48 -9.65
CA THR A 172 -1.09 5.11 -10.93
C THR A 172 -1.98 4.15 -11.73
N LEU A 173 -2.61 3.17 -11.08
CA LEU A 173 -3.50 2.22 -11.76
C LEU A 173 -4.65 2.94 -12.47
N ARG A 174 -5.27 3.93 -11.82
CA ARG A 174 -6.34 4.74 -12.43
C ARG A 174 -5.82 5.61 -13.56
N GLN A 175 -4.72 6.33 -13.34
CA GLN A 175 -4.18 7.22 -14.37
C GLN A 175 -3.78 6.45 -15.64
N THR A 176 -3.30 5.22 -15.50
CA THR A 176 -2.84 4.38 -16.61
C THR A 176 -3.91 3.48 -17.21
N GLY A 177 -5.15 3.52 -16.71
CA GLY A 177 -6.23 2.62 -17.17
C GLY A 177 -5.96 1.14 -16.87
N TRP A 178 -5.16 0.84 -15.84
CA TRP A 178 -4.80 -0.52 -15.44
C TRP A 178 -5.84 -1.18 -14.52
N THR A 179 -6.84 -0.44 -14.04
CA THR A 179 -7.92 -0.96 -13.18
C THR A 179 -8.85 -1.96 -13.88
N GLY A 180 -8.69 -2.15 -15.19
CA GLY A 180 -9.66 -2.83 -16.05
C GLY A 180 -10.80 -1.89 -16.42
N ASP A 181 -11.45 -2.19 -17.54
CA ASP A 181 -12.74 -1.59 -17.87
C ASP A 181 -13.78 -2.35 -17.03
N THR A 182 -14.50 -1.64 -16.17
CA THR A 182 -15.79 -2.12 -15.63
C THR A 182 -16.87 -1.95 -16.68
#